data_AF-A0A3P5ZBT2-F1
#
_entry.id   AF-A0A3P5ZBT2-F1
#
_cell.length_a   1.000
_cell.length_b   1.000
_cell.length_c   1.000
_cell.angle_alpha   90.00
_cell.angle_beta   90.00
_cell.angle_gamma   90.00
#
_symmetry.space_group_name_H-M   'P 1'
#
loop_
_entity.id
_entity.type
_entity.pdbx_description
1 polymer ?
#
loop_
_entity_poly.entity_id
_entity_poly.type
_entity_poly.pdbx_seq_one_letter_code
_entity_poly.pdbx_strand_id
1 'polypeptide(L)'
;MIRAGHVGGIVTWNRDDFAELGVEWYVPEDTEWDEKGRTMISHIYVSYDATITSIQFGYYENEALVLSERHGPPDNPGNFSTEFVTRDVKLVQDEYVTGLSGNEDLLGGICNLTFHTNLGKHGPIGKFKDNYPSGSKVFDSEIRDRRGFGGFFGSYNSNGLSSIGIYVSPTASSEKVVESENVGLSQRLVAPFQ
;
A
#
# COMPACT_ATOMS: atom_id res chain seq x y z
N MET A 1 -9.89 -8.25 6.86
CA MET A 1 -8.88 -7.34 6.30
C MET A 1 -9.54 -6.54 5.19
N ILE A 2 -9.34 -5.23 5.18
CA ILE A 2 -9.96 -4.27 4.25
C ILE A 2 -8.88 -3.54 3.46
N ARG A 3 -9.13 -3.20 2.19
CA ARG A 3 -8.24 -2.31 1.43
C ARG A 3 -8.38 -0.91 2.03
N ALA A 4 -7.29 -0.33 2.51
CA ALA A 4 -7.36 0.92 3.27
C ALA A 4 -6.95 2.15 2.43
N GLY A 5 -6.16 1.95 1.37
CA GLY A 5 -5.78 2.98 0.42
C GLY A 5 -4.72 2.48 -0.57
N HIS A 6 -4.42 3.27 -1.60
CA HIS A 6 -3.41 2.97 -2.62
C HIS A 6 -2.77 4.22 -3.21
N VAL A 7 -1.57 4.07 -3.76
CA VAL A 7 -0.88 4.97 -4.69
C VAL A 7 -0.99 4.36 -6.08
N GLY A 8 -1.06 5.18 -7.13
CA GLY A 8 -1.37 4.73 -8.48
C GLY A 8 -2.87 4.55 -8.69
N GLY A 9 -3.24 4.07 -9.87
CA GLY A 9 -4.60 3.73 -10.22
C GLY A 9 -4.65 3.19 -11.64
N ILE A 10 -5.63 2.32 -11.91
CA ILE A 10 -5.92 1.93 -13.29
C ILE A 10 -6.34 3.20 -14.02
N VAL A 11 -5.56 3.59 -15.01
CA VAL A 11 -5.92 4.76 -15.79
C VAL A 11 -6.94 4.33 -16.83
N THR A 12 -8.21 4.55 -16.52
CA THR A 12 -9.30 4.41 -17.47
C THR A 12 -9.30 5.64 -18.37
N TRP A 13 -8.30 5.75 -19.24
CA TRP A 13 -8.28 6.75 -20.29
C TRP A 13 -9.51 6.54 -21.17
N ASN A 14 -10.39 7.54 -21.27
CA ASN A 14 -11.49 7.45 -22.20
C ASN A 14 -10.91 7.59 -23.61
N ARG A 15 -11.23 6.66 -24.51
CA ARG A 15 -10.70 6.63 -25.88
C ARG A 15 -10.89 7.96 -26.62
N ASP A 16 -11.95 8.70 -26.25
CA ASP A 16 -12.31 9.99 -26.83
C ASP A 16 -11.37 11.14 -26.42
N ASP A 17 -10.76 11.09 -25.24
CA ASP A 17 -9.88 12.17 -24.74
C ASP A 17 -8.55 12.26 -25.53
N PHE A 18 -8.12 11.16 -26.16
CA PHE A 18 -6.90 11.09 -26.97
C PHE A 18 -7.16 11.17 -28.48
N ALA A 19 -8.41 11.06 -28.92
CA ALA A 19 -8.77 11.26 -30.32
C ALA A 19 -8.39 12.68 -30.80
N GLU A 20 -8.40 13.68 -29.90
CA GLU A 20 -7.95 15.04 -30.18
C GLU A 20 -6.42 15.20 -30.30
N LEU A 21 -5.64 14.28 -29.71
CA LEU A 21 -4.17 14.28 -29.79
C LEU A 21 -3.63 13.46 -30.96
N GLY A 22 -4.50 12.77 -31.70
CA GLY A 22 -4.14 12.04 -32.93
C GLY A 22 -3.20 10.85 -32.69
N VAL A 23 -3.14 10.33 -31.47
CA VAL A 23 -2.24 9.22 -31.12
C VAL A 23 -3.05 7.96 -30.81
N GLU A 24 -2.96 6.96 -31.69
CA GLU A 24 -3.57 5.65 -31.53
C GLU A 24 -2.73 4.83 -30.54
N TRP A 25 -3.05 4.89 -29.25
CA TRP A 25 -2.34 4.09 -28.24
C TRP A 25 -3.07 2.79 -27.91
N TYR A 26 -2.29 1.72 -27.77
CA TYR A 26 -2.67 0.50 -27.05
C TYR A 26 -2.77 0.84 -25.56
N VAL A 27 -3.94 0.69 -24.95
CA VAL A 27 -4.11 0.77 -23.49
C VAL A 27 -3.76 -0.62 -22.95
N PRO A 28 -2.61 -0.80 -22.29
CA PRO A 28 -2.20 -2.12 -21.84
C PRO A 28 -3.10 -2.59 -20.70
N GLU A 29 -3.54 -3.84 -20.77
CA GLU A 29 -4.34 -4.45 -19.71
C GLU A 29 -3.51 -4.60 -18.43
N ASP A 30 -4.09 -4.18 -17.31
CA ASP A 30 -3.50 -4.31 -15.99
C ASP A 30 -3.65 -5.75 -15.48
N THR A 31 -2.56 -6.32 -15.01
CA THR A 31 -2.52 -7.56 -14.23
C THR A 31 -2.56 -7.21 -12.74
N GLU A 32 -3.61 -7.65 -12.05
CA GLU A 32 -3.74 -7.49 -10.60
C GLU A 32 -2.88 -8.52 -9.84
N TRP A 33 -2.41 -8.13 -8.66
CA TRP A 33 -1.70 -9.00 -7.72
C TRP A 33 -2.13 -8.73 -6.28
N ASP A 34 -2.06 -9.76 -5.44
CA ASP A 34 -2.56 -9.73 -4.07
C ASP A 34 -1.65 -10.54 -3.13
N GLU A 35 -1.04 -9.85 -2.18
CA GLU A 35 -0.15 -10.39 -1.13
C GLU A 35 -0.83 -10.35 0.26
N LYS A 36 -2.16 -10.40 0.30
CA LYS A 36 -2.96 -10.35 1.53
C LYS A 36 -2.55 -11.41 2.55
N GLY A 37 -2.39 -10.97 3.78
CA GLY A 37 -2.03 -11.83 4.91
C GLY A 37 -0.53 -12.06 5.06
N ARG A 38 0.29 -11.65 4.09
CA ARG A 38 1.76 -11.71 4.20
C ARG A 38 2.28 -10.42 4.81
N THR A 39 2.55 -10.45 6.11
CA THR A 39 2.80 -9.24 6.91
C THR A 39 4.24 -9.12 7.43
N MET A 40 5.00 -10.22 7.43
CA MET A 40 6.38 -10.26 7.92
C MET A 40 7.38 -9.93 6.81
N ILE A 41 7.40 -8.67 6.40
CA ILE A 41 8.31 -8.17 5.36
C ILE A 41 9.68 -7.87 5.95
N SER A 42 10.72 -8.36 5.28
CA SER A 42 12.12 -8.06 5.60
C SER A 42 12.77 -7.18 4.53
N HIS A 43 12.40 -7.38 3.26
CA HIS A 43 12.94 -6.66 2.12
C HIS A 43 11.83 -6.20 1.19
N ILE A 44 11.98 -5.00 0.63
CA ILE A 44 11.18 -4.52 -0.49
C ILE A 44 12.17 -4.09 -1.58
N TYR A 45 12.10 -4.76 -2.73
CA TYR A 45 12.89 -4.44 -3.90
C TYR A 45 12.03 -3.61 -4.83
N VAL A 46 12.47 -2.39 -5.13
CA VAL A 46 11.75 -1.48 -6.03
C VAL A 46 12.65 -1.18 -7.21
N SER A 47 12.19 -1.54 -8.41
CA SER A 47 12.87 -1.22 -9.65
C SER A 47 12.19 -0.06 -10.36
N TYR A 48 12.99 0.83 -10.95
CA TYR A 48 12.49 2.00 -11.65
C TYR A 48 13.44 2.48 -12.75
N ASP A 49 12.88 3.23 -13.69
CA ASP A 49 13.62 4.03 -14.66
C ASP A 49 13.13 5.50 -14.65
N ALA A 50 12.22 5.89 -15.55
CA ALA A 50 11.42 7.09 -15.47
C ALA A 50 10.23 6.95 -14.52
N THR A 51 9.70 5.73 -14.34
CA THR A 51 8.63 5.39 -13.38
C THR A 51 8.99 4.09 -12.65
N ILE A 52 8.26 3.76 -11.58
CA ILE A 52 8.39 2.48 -10.89
C ILE A 52 7.94 1.39 -11.85
N THR A 53 8.86 0.52 -12.23
CA THR A 53 8.61 -0.56 -13.18
C THR A 53 8.09 -1.79 -12.46
N SER A 54 8.70 -2.16 -11.33
CA SER A 54 8.29 -3.35 -10.61
C SER A 54 8.60 -3.29 -9.12
N ILE A 55 7.91 -4.14 -8.37
CA ILE A 55 8.13 -4.35 -6.94
C ILE A 55 8.19 -5.85 -6.63
N GLN A 56 9.05 -6.22 -5.70
CA GLN A 56 9.14 -7.59 -5.17
C GLN A 56 9.35 -7.54 -3.66
N PHE A 57 8.75 -8.47 -2.94
CA PHE A 57 8.80 -8.53 -1.49
C PHE A 57 9.61 -9.73 -1.04
N GLY A 58 10.45 -9.53 -0.02
CA GLY A 58 11.11 -10.59 0.71
C GLY A 58 10.49 -10.75 2.08
N TYR A 59 9.88 -11.89 2.33
CA TYR A 59 9.22 -12.21 3.60
C TYR A 59 10.10 -13.06 4.49
N TYR A 60 9.98 -12.84 5.79
CA TYR A 60 10.56 -13.71 6.80
C TYR A 60 9.54 -14.79 7.16
N GLU A 61 9.77 -16.00 6.65
CA GLU A 61 8.91 -17.17 6.83
C GLU A 61 9.75 -18.35 7.29
N ASN A 62 9.38 -18.97 8.42
CA ASN A 62 10.08 -20.14 8.98
C ASN A 62 11.61 -19.95 9.09
N GLU A 63 12.03 -18.79 9.61
CA GLU A 63 13.44 -18.42 9.78
C GLU A 63 14.23 -18.19 8.47
N ALA A 64 13.56 -18.17 7.32
CA ALA A 64 14.16 -17.97 6.02
C ALA A 64 13.59 -16.75 5.28
N LEU A 65 14.38 -16.23 4.33
CA LEU A 65 13.93 -15.24 3.37
C LEU A 65 13.21 -15.94 2.21
N VAL A 66 11.93 -15.66 2.03
CA VAL A 66 11.11 -16.15 0.91
C VAL A 66 10.69 -14.97 0.05
N LEU A 67 11.08 -14.98 -1.23
CA LEU A 67 10.70 -13.92 -2.17
C LEU A 67 9.29 -14.16 -2.72
N SER A 68 8.52 -13.10 -2.92
CA SER A 68 7.32 -13.13 -3.76
C SER A 68 7.68 -13.27 -5.23
N GLU A 69 6.65 -13.49 -6.05
CA GLU A 69 6.73 -13.09 -7.45
C GLU A 69 7.06 -11.61 -7.55
N ARG A 70 7.75 -11.24 -8.62
CA ARG A 70 7.98 -9.85 -8.95
C ARG A 70 6.76 -9.32 -9.68
N HIS A 71 6.23 -8.21 -9.20
CA HIS A 71 5.05 -7.54 -9.73
C HIS A 71 5.48 -6.39 -10.62
N GLY A 72 5.41 -6.59 -11.94
CA GLY A 72 5.85 -5.66 -12.97
C GLY A 72 6.32 -6.40 -14.22
N PRO A 73 6.53 -5.70 -15.35
CA PRO A 73 7.02 -6.33 -16.55
C PRO A 73 8.44 -6.92 -16.34
N PRO A 74 8.81 -7.92 -17.17
CA PRO A 74 10.16 -8.46 -17.19
C PRO A 74 11.21 -7.37 -17.35
N ASP A 75 12.43 -7.63 -16.89
CA ASP A 75 13.53 -6.71 -17.10
C ASP A 75 13.66 -6.35 -18.58
N ASN A 76 13.60 -5.04 -18.86
CA ASN A 76 13.75 -4.41 -20.18
C ASN A 76 12.52 -4.49 -21.11
N PRO A 77 11.41 -3.78 -20.81
CA PRO A 77 10.28 -3.61 -21.73
C PRO A 77 10.66 -2.62 -22.84
N GLY A 78 11.49 -3.05 -23.79
CA GLY A 78 11.90 -2.27 -24.95
C GLY A 78 13.11 -1.37 -24.70
N ASN A 79 13.99 -1.31 -25.71
CA ASN A 79 15.34 -0.72 -25.74
C ASN A 79 15.43 0.81 -25.51
N PHE A 80 14.54 1.44 -24.74
CA PHE A 80 14.49 2.90 -24.60
C PHE A 80 15.10 3.44 -23.29
N SER A 81 15.52 2.55 -22.38
CA SER A 81 16.00 2.90 -21.03
C SER A 81 17.41 2.38 -20.79
N THR A 82 18.35 3.29 -20.49
CA THR A 82 19.76 2.96 -20.20
C THR A 82 20.09 2.92 -18.70
N GLU A 83 19.13 3.24 -17.82
CA GLU A 83 19.34 3.38 -16.38
C GLU A 83 18.25 2.67 -15.56
N PHE A 84 18.16 1.36 -15.72
CA PHE A 84 17.33 0.54 -14.84
C PHE A 84 17.99 0.44 -13.46
N VAL A 85 17.31 0.92 -12.42
CA VAL A 85 17.82 0.92 -11.03
C VAL A 85 16.92 0.08 -10.15
N THR A 86 17.53 -0.78 -9.32
CA THR A 86 16.82 -1.48 -8.24
C THR A 86 17.32 -0.96 -6.90
N ARG A 87 16.39 -0.58 -6.03
CA ARG A 87 16.66 -0.20 -4.64
C ARG A 87 16.14 -1.26 -3.69
N ASP A 88 16.98 -1.67 -2.76
CA ASP A 88 16.62 -2.54 -1.65
C ASP A 88 16.25 -1.71 -0.41
N VAL A 89 15.02 -1.88 0.06
CA VAL A 89 14.56 -1.38 1.36
C VAL A 89 14.60 -2.53 2.34
N LYS A 90 15.35 -2.38 3.43
CA LYS A 90 15.45 -3.38 4.50
C LYS A 90 14.67 -2.91 5.70
N LEU A 91 13.68 -3.69 6.11
CA LEU A 91 12.95 -3.47 7.35
C LEU A 91 13.67 -4.21 8.47
N VAL A 92 13.98 -3.50 9.56
CA VAL A 92 14.62 -4.14 10.73
C VAL A 92 13.59 -4.95 11.54
N GLN A 93 14.06 -5.68 12.54
CA GLN A 93 13.19 -6.41 13.45
C GLN A 93 12.14 -5.47 14.06
N ASP A 94 10.89 -5.92 14.10
CA ASP A 94 9.74 -5.17 14.59
C ASP A 94 9.39 -3.88 13.82
N GLU A 95 10.03 -3.60 12.69
CA GLU A 95 9.59 -2.57 11.74
C GLU A 95 8.47 -3.09 10.79
N TYR A 96 7.36 -2.37 10.71
CA TYR A 96 6.21 -2.71 9.85
C TYR A 96 5.67 -1.47 9.14
N VAL A 97 5.04 -1.72 8.00
CA VAL A 97 4.48 -0.68 7.14
C VAL A 97 3.19 -0.13 7.75
N THR A 98 3.09 1.19 7.79
CA THR A 98 1.96 1.97 8.31
C THR A 98 1.34 2.87 7.25
N GLY A 99 1.93 2.98 6.06
CA GLY A 99 1.39 3.83 5.02
C GLY A 99 2.27 3.88 3.78
N LEU A 100 1.78 4.59 2.78
CA LEU A 100 2.46 4.85 1.52
C LEU A 100 2.31 6.31 1.14
N SER A 101 3.31 6.86 0.48
CA SER A 101 3.11 8.06 -0.32
C SER A 101 3.86 7.98 -1.63
N GLY A 102 3.41 8.70 -2.64
CA GLY A 102 4.09 8.75 -3.92
C GLY A 102 3.46 9.77 -4.86
N ASN A 103 4.11 9.92 -6.01
CA ASN A 103 3.66 10.82 -7.06
C ASN A 103 3.37 10.01 -8.34
N GLU A 104 2.35 10.43 -9.07
CA GLU A 104 2.01 9.92 -10.40
C GLU A 104 2.43 10.93 -11.48
N ASP A 105 2.91 10.46 -12.62
CA ASP A 105 3.04 11.31 -13.80
C ASP A 105 1.69 11.54 -14.49
N LEU A 106 1.71 12.40 -15.52
CA LEU A 106 0.53 12.70 -16.32
C LEU A 106 -0.02 11.50 -17.08
N LEU A 107 0.76 10.43 -17.26
CA LEU A 107 0.33 9.21 -17.92
C LEU A 107 -0.13 8.14 -16.92
N GLY A 108 -0.17 8.49 -15.63
CA GLY A 108 -0.61 7.64 -14.52
C GLY A 108 0.42 6.61 -14.05
N GLY A 109 1.67 6.72 -14.51
CA GLY A 109 2.78 5.92 -14.00
C GLY A 109 3.25 6.44 -12.64
N ILE A 110 3.53 5.55 -11.69
CA ILE A 110 4.05 5.93 -10.37
C ILE A 110 5.50 6.39 -10.54
N CYS A 111 5.80 7.67 -10.30
CA CYS A 111 7.16 8.21 -10.43
C CYS A 111 8.06 7.84 -9.26
N ASN A 112 7.50 7.89 -8.06
CA ASN A 112 8.22 7.57 -6.84
C ASN A 112 7.30 7.01 -5.76
N LEU A 113 7.90 6.28 -4.82
CA LEU A 113 7.24 5.70 -3.66
C LEU A 113 8.05 5.95 -2.39
N THR A 114 7.35 6.19 -1.30
CA THR A 114 7.89 6.22 0.05
C THR A 114 7.06 5.26 0.91
N PHE A 115 7.74 4.33 1.57
CA PHE A 115 7.11 3.44 2.54
C PHE A 115 7.16 4.11 3.91
N HIS A 116 6.01 4.28 4.54
CA HIS A 116 5.93 4.79 5.91
C HIS A 116 5.89 3.58 6.83
N THR A 117 6.68 3.63 7.89
CA THR A 117 6.79 2.55 8.88
C THR A 117 6.61 3.11 10.27
N ASN A 118 6.44 2.23 11.26
CA ASN A 118 6.43 2.62 12.67
C ASN A 118 7.77 3.20 13.14
N LEU A 119 8.86 3.04 12.38
CA LEU A 119 10.18 3.56 12.72
C LEU A 119 10.63 4.76 11.87
N GLY A 120 9.87 5.12 10.82
CA GLY A 120 10.20 6.26 9.98
C GLY A 120 9.67 6.12 8.56
N LYS A 121 10.50 6.54 7.60
CA LYS A 121 10.16 6.52 6.17
C LYS A 121 11.34 6.00 5.36
N HIS A 122 11.04 5.18 4.36
CA HIS A 122 11.99 4.70 3.35
C HIS A 122 11.63 5.27 1.99
N GLY A 123 12.40 6.24 1.52
CA GLY A 123 12.18 6.93 0.25
C GLY A 123 12.32 8.45 0.35
N PRO A 124 11.94 9.19 -0.70
CA PRO A 124 11.33 8.69 -1.93
C PRO A 124 12.29 7.84 -2.78
N ILE A 125 11.78 6.74 -3.32
CA ILE A 125 12.45 5.84 -4.24
C ILE A 125 11.83 6.05 -5.62
N GLY A 126 12.65 6.27 -6.65
CA GLY A 126 12.19 6.60 -8.00
C GLY A 126 12.85 7.87 -8.52
N LYS A 127 12.28 8.46 -9.57
CA LYS A 127 12.71 9.77 -10.10
C LYS A 127 11.65 10.82 -9.80
N PHE A 128 12.07 11.99 -9.33
CA PHE A 128 11.21 13.15 -9.22
C PHE A 128 11.28 13.93 -10.55
N LYS A 129 10.14 14.25 -11.17
CA LYS A 129 10.10 15.11 -12.35
C LYS A 129 9.61 16.49 -11.91
N ASP A 130 10.53 17.46 -11.88
CA ASP A 130 10.26 18.84 -11.45
C ASP A 130 9.21 19.57 -12.32
N ASN A 131 8.93 19.06 -13.52
CA ASN A 131 8.21 19.78 -14.58
C ASN A 131 6.76 19.32 -14.82
N TYR A 132 6.22 18.40 -14.03
CA TYR A 132 4.82 17.98 -14.18
C TYR A 132 4.04 18.22 -12.90
N PRO A 133 2.81 18.77 -12.96
CA PRO A 133 1.94 18.87 -11.79
C PRO A 133 1.55 17.45 -11.37
N SER A 134 2.40 16.78 -10.60
CA SER A 134 2.15 15.43 -10.11
C SER A 134 1.17 15.51 -8.94
N GLY A 135 0.14 14.67 -8.96
CA GLY A 135 -0.68 14.44 -7.78
C GLY A 135 0.16 13.71 -6.74
N SER A 136 0.41 14.34 -5.59
CA SER A 136 0.97 13.65 -4.44
C SER A 136 -0.15 12.88 -3.76
N LYS A 137 -0.05 11.55 -3.75
CA LYS A 137 -0.94 10.69 -2.96
C LYS A 137 -0.22 10.34 -1.68
N VAL A 138 -0.85 10.67 -0.56
CA VAL A 138 -0.42 10.27 0.78
C VAL A 138 -1.52 9.42 1.38
N PHE A 139 -1.15 8.22 1.81
CA PHE A 139 -2.01 7.31 2.51
C PHE A 139 -1.38 6.95 3.85
N ASP A 140 -1.99 7.44 4.93
CA ASP A 140 -1.71 7.01 6.30
C ASP A 140 -2.84 6.08 6.73
N SER A 141 -2.48 4.84 7.09
CA SER A 141 -3.45 3.81 7.44
C SER A 141 -3.89 3.84 8.91
N GLU A 142 -3.27 4.72 9.72
CA GLU A 142 -3.41 4.75 11.18
C GLU A 142 -3.09 3.41 11.87
N ILE A 143 -2.33 2.51 11.21
CA ILE A 143 -1.83 1.28 11.83
C ILE A 143 -0.93 1.66 13.02
N ARG A 144 -1.36 1.27 14.23
CA ARG A 144 -0.61 1.49 15.48
C ARG A 144 0.10 0.24 16.02
N ASP A 145 -0.22 -0.92 15.46
CA ASP A 145 0.32 -2.21 15.85
C ASP A 145 0.59 -3.06 14.62
N ARG A 146 1.62 -3.91 14.67
CA ARG A 146 2.02 -4.79 13.56
C ARG A 146 0.85 -5.61 13.02
N ARG A 147 -0.08 -6.06 13.88
CA ARG A 147 -1.24 -6.87 13.48
C ARG A 147 -2.21 -6.10 12.59
N GLY A 148 -2.15 -4.76 12.62
CA GLY A 148 -2.92 -3.89 11.75
C GLY A 148 -2.44 -3.94 10.29
N PHE A 149 -1.15 -4.15 10.04
CA PHE A 149 -0.64 -4.34 8.67
C PHE A 149 -1.09 -5.69 8.12
N GLY A 150 -1.65 -5.67 6.91
CA GLY A 150 -2.30 -6.83 6.30
C GLY A 150 -1.70 -7.31 4.99
N GLY A 151 -0.53 -6.80 4.60
CA GLY A 151 0.06 -7.09 3.30
C GLY A 151 -0.35 -6.09 2.22
N PHE A 152 0.11 -6.34 1.01
CA PHE A 152 -0.04 -5.44 -0.14
C PHE A 152 -0.99 -5.98 -1.20
N PHE A 153 -1.47 -5.09 -2.06
CA PHE A 153 -2.13 -5.42 -3.32
C PHE A 153 -1.77 -4.36 -4.36
N GLY A 154 -2.02 -4.64 -5.62
CA GLY A 154 -1.85 -3.64 -6.67
C GLY A 154 -2.06 -4.21 -8.06
N SER A 155 -1.55 -3.47 -9.04
CA SER A 155 -1.60 -3.86 -10.45
C SER A 155 -0.37 -3.36 -11.20
N TYR A 156 -0.05 -4.02 -12.30
CA TYR A 156 0.98 -3.60 -13.23
C TYR A 156 0.59 -3.93 -14.67
N ASN A 157 1.23 -3.30 -15.64
CA ASN A 157 1.07 -3.62 -17.05
C ASN A 157 2.42 -3.59 -17.77
N SER A 158 2.41 -3.59 -19.11
CA SER A 158 3.64 -3.57 -19.91
C SER A 158 4.52 -2.33 -19.68
N ASN A 159 3.96 -1.25 -19.15
CA ASN A 159 4.66 0.02 -18.93
C ASN A 159 5.28 0.12 -17.53
N GLY A 160 4.81 -0.67 -16.56
CA GLY A 160 5.31 -0.64 -15.19
C GLY A 160 4.24 -0.89 -14.15
N LEU A 161 4.51 -0.46 -12.91
CA LEU A 161 3.61 -0.58 -11.78
C LEU A 161 2.52 0.48 -11.86
N SER A 162 1.27 0.04 -12.03
CA SER A 162 0.11 0.92 -12.18
C SER A 162 -0.46 1.34 -10.82
N SER A 163 -0.46 0.43 -9.83
CA SER A 163 -0.96 0.71 -8.49
C SER A 163 -0.31 -0.14 -7.40
N ILE A 164 -0.30 0.39 -6.17
CA ILE A 164 0.08 -0.32 -4.95
C ILE A 164 -0.72 0.20 -3.75
N GLY A 165 -1.28 -0.71 -2.97
CA GLY A 165 -2.06 -0.39 -1.78
C GLY A 165 -1.84 -1.37 -0.64
N ILE A 166 -2.36 -1.00 0.53
CA ILE A 166 -2.18 -1.75 1.78
C ILE A 166 -3.52 -2.33 2.25
N TYR A 167 -3.50 -3.58 2.68
CA TYR A 167 -4.55 -4.14 3.51
C TYR A 167 -4.36 -3.76 4.98
N VAL A 168 -5.44 -3.36 5.63
CA VAL A 168 -5.49 -3.15 7.08
C VAL A 168 -6.38 -4.21 7.72
N SER A 169 -5.91 -4.78 8.83
CA SER A 169 -6.72 -5.63 9.70
C SER A 169 -7.48 -4.75 10.68
N PRO A 170 -8.83 -4.88 10.78
CA PRO A 170 -9.59 -4.22 11.82
C PRO A 170 -9.03 -4.66 13.18
N THR A 171 -8.54 -3.72 13.97
CA THR A 171 -8.25 -3.99 15.38
C THR A 171 -9.58 -4.25 16.08
N ALA A 172 -9.65 -5.32 16.87
CA ALA A 172 -10.75 -5.48 17.81
C ALA A 172 -10.67 -4.30 18.79
N SER A 173 -11.55 -3.32 18.62
CA SER A 173 -11.73 -2.25 19.61
C SER A 173 -11.99 -2.93 20.96
N SER A 174 -11.06 -2.80 21.89
CA SER A 174 -11.29 -3.17 23.29
C SER A 174 -12.14 -2.08 23.94
N GLU A 175 -13.39 -1.92 23.49
CA GLU A 175 -14.43 -1.27 24.27
C GLU A 175 -14.94 -2.28 25.30
N LYS A 176 -14.21 -2.46 26.40
CA LYS A 176 -14.82 -2.96 27.63
C LYS A 176 -15.66 -1.82 28.19
N VAL A 177 -16.92 -1.72 27.77
CA VAL A 177 -17.92 -0.99 28.54
C VAL A 177 -18.13 -1.77 29.83
N VAL A 178 -17.80 -1.13 30.93
CA VAL A 178 -17.95 -1.61 32.30
C VAL A 178 -19.41 -1.96 32.55
N GLU A 179 -19.68 -3.22 32.87
CA GLU A 179 -20.92 -3.66 33.49
C GLU A 179 -21.05 -2.95 34.85
N SER A 180 -21.96 -1.98 34.97
CA SER A 180 -22.39 -1.52 36.29
C SER A 180 -23.44 -2.50 36.83
N GLU A 181 -23.01 -3.33 37.78
CA GLU A 181 -23.87 -4.20 38.57
C GLU A 181 -24.94 -3.37 39.30
N ASN A 182 -26.20 -3.60 38.96
CA ASN A 182 -27.35 -3.08 39.69
C ASN A 182 -27.56 -3.94 40.96
N VAL A 183 -26.87 -3.62 42.05
CA VAL A 183 -27.20 -4.15 43.39
C VAL A 183 -28.32 -3.29 43.99
N GLY A 184 -29.55 -3.58 43.60
CA GLY A 184 -30.75 -3.07 44.26
C GLY A 184 -31.00 -3.83 45.57
N LEU A 185 -30.52 -3.28 46.68
CA LEU A 185 -30.84 -3.77 48.02
C LEU A 185 -32.34 -3.63 48.30
N SER A 186 -32.98 -4.77 48.51
CA SER A 186 -34.29 -4.90 49.13
C SER A 186 -34.25 -4.36 50.56
N GLN A 187 -35.02 -3.31 50.85
CA GLN A 187 -35.42 -2.98 52.22
C GLN A 187 -36.93 -3.12 52.38
N ARG A 188 -37.25 -3.91 53.41
CA ARG A 188 -38.57 -4.39 53.84
C ARG A 188 -39.42 -3.27 54.45
N LEU A 189 -40.72 -3.52 54.32
CA LEU A 189 -41.87 -2.81 54.88
C LEU A 189 -41.68 -2.25 56.29
N VAL A 190 -42.20 -1.03 56.50
CA VAL A 190 -42.61 -0.50 57.81
C VAL A 190 -44.08 -0.11 57.72
N ALA A 191 -44.90 -0.62 58.64
CA ALA A 191 -46.23 -0.11 59.00
C ALA A 191 -46.61 -0.68 60.38
N PRO A 192 -47.57 -0.11 61.13
CA PRO A 192 -48.03 1.29 61.21
C PRO A 192 -48.08 1.81 62.67
N PHE A 193 -48.33 3.11 62.87
CA PHE A 193 -48.92 3.67 64.10
C PHE A 193 -49.82 4.87 63.76
N GLN A 194 -51.13 4.63 63.66
CA GLN A 194 -52.22 5.29 64.41
C GLN A 194 -53.56 4.77 63.91
#